data_AF-A0A543G8F4-F1
#
_entry.id   AF-A0A543G8F4-F1
#
_cell.length_a   1.000
_cell.length_b   1.000
_cell.length_c   1.000
_cell.angle_alpha   90.00
_cell.angle_beta   90.00
_cell.angle_gamma   90.00
#
_symmetry.space_group_name_H-M   'P 1'
#
loop_
_entity.id
_entity.type
_entity.pdbx_description
1 polymer ?
#
loop_
_entity_poly.entity_id
_entity_poly.type
_entity_poly.pdbx_seq_one_letter_code
_entity_poly.pdbx_strand_id
1 'polypeptide(L)'
;MKTNVDQQTEIKELFQNMKKEADLWHLINVAKKHIHGSKASNFKPKLLQHLILKDAKEFNLENSTSVFYHQFEIKKKSGGIRTIHAPHPKLKEVQEALNYIFQCVYLPHPNATGFVVGKSIVDNAKKHVNQKYVYNLDLKDFFPSIDKSRVWGRLLIAPFNLKNSPKGIKIANMIASICCTKLEVERIKDGVSHTILTSVLPQGAPTSPTLTNAICEKMDIRLAGVAKRFGLQYSRYADDITFSSNHNACEYAKGKFEKIYKKNSIFDTEVRRIITDQNFRINESKVRLQVKNVKQEVTGITVNEKLNVSRDYIKQLRKWLYYWESYGFDKASTFFTQNYMAEKGHLVSKKPNMTHVLEGKLLYLKMVKGAEDSTYIGLKTRFEKLSGRVNKIDQLLDVWEKEGVEAAISFYNFGKKSKKIAPNEELDAVFNEK
;
A
#
# COMPACT_ATOMS: atom_id res chain seq x y z
N MET A 1 9.12 -6.61 -3.57
CA MET A 1 10.40 -7.25 -3.97
C MET A 1 10.77 -6.65 -5.31
N LYS A 2 12.01 -6.19 -5.53
CA LYS A 2 12.43 -5.79 -6.89
C LYS A 2 12.68 -7.08 -7.65
N THR A 3 11.86 -7.35 -8.66
CA THR A 3 12.02 -8.52 -9.52
C THR A 3 13.26 -8.31 -10.40
N ASN A 4 14.15 -9.31 -10.52
CA ASN A 4 15.24 -9.26 -11.49
C ASN A 4 14.66 -9.31 -12.92
N VAL A 5 15.32 -8.69 -13.89
CA VAL A 5 14.91 -8.67 -15.31
C VAL A 5 14.77 -10.10 -15.84
N ASP A 6 15.73 -10.99 -15.55
CA ASP A 6 15.69 -12.39 -16.01
C ASP A 6 14.45 -13.12 -15.48
N GLN A 7 14.17 -12.97 -14.19
CA GLN A 7 12.98 -13.54 -13.55
C GLN A 7 11.68 -12.98 -14.14
N GLN A 8 11.66 -11.68 -14.49
CA GLN A 8 10.50 -11.07 -15.11
C GLN A 8 10.26 -11.64 -16.52
N THR A 9 11.32 -11.84 -17.29
CA THR A 9 11.27 -12.42 -18.63
C THR A 9 10.77 -13.86 -18.58
N GLU A 10 11.34 -14.70 -17.71
CA GLU A 10 10.90 -16.09 -17.51
C GLU A 10 9.40 -16.17 -17.18
N ILE A 11 8.93 -15.35 -16.23
CA ILE A 11 7.51 -15.34 -15.84
C ILE A 11 6.61 -14.90 -17.01
N LYS A 12 7.03 -13.90 -17.80
CA LYS A 12 6.26 -13.45 -18.97
C LYS A 12 6.14 -14.54 -20.02
N GLU A 13 7.25 -15.22 -20.33
CA GLU A 13 7.29 -16.30 -21.31
C GLU A 13 6.42 -17.48 -20.86
N LEU A 14 6.57 -17.93 -19.61
CA LEU A 14 5.73 -18.99 -19.05
C LEU A 14 4.25 -18.61 -19.06
N PHE A 15 3.91 -17.36 -18.72
CA PHE A 15 2.53 -16.88 -18.73
C PHE A 15 1.92 -16.88 -20.14
N GLN A 16 2.66 -16.39 -21.14
CA GLN A 16 2.20 -16.34 -22.53
C GLN A 16 2.03 -17.73 -23.15
N ASN A 17 2.87 -18.68 -22.75
CA ASN A 17 2.87 -20.04 -23.28
C ASN A 17 1.92 -21.00 -22.53
N MET A 18 1.15 -20.53 -21.54
CA MET A 18 0.20 -21.37 -20.82
C MET A 18 -0.89 -21.91 -21.76
N LYS A 19 -1.01 -23.24 -21.82
CA LYS A 19 -2.00 -23.95 -22.64
C LYS A 19 -2.96 -24.79 -21.81
N LYS A 20 -2.58 -25.25 -20.62
CA LYS A 20 -3.39 -26.10 -19.73
C LYS A 20 -3.29 -25.66 -18.28
N GLU A 21 -4.21 -26.15 -17.45
CA GLU A 21 -4.23 -25.85 -16.01
C GLU A 21 -2.91 -26.19 -15.31
N ALA A 22 -2.27 -27.29 -15.71
CA ALA A 22 -0.96 -27.67 -15.19
C ALA A 22 0.12 -26.60 -15.40
N ASP A 23 0.03 -25.80 -16.47
CA ASP A 23 1.00 -24.75 -16.77
C ASP A 23 0.83 -23.55 -15.83
N LEU A 24 -0.43 -23.19 -15.49
CA LEU A 24 -0.72 -22.19 -14.45
C LEU A 24 -0.07 -22.60 -13.12
N TRP A 25 -0.17 -23.89 -12.78
CA TRP A 25 0.38 -24.39 -11.52
C TRP A 25 1.89 -24.48 -11.53
N HIS A 26 2.49 -24.84 -12.66
CA HIS A 26 3.92 -24.74 -12.82
C HIS A 26 4.38 -23.30 -12.62
N LEU A 27 3.74 -22.34 -13.30
CA LEU A 27 4.05 -20.92 -13.19
C LEU A 27 3.91 -20.38 -11.76
N ILE A 28 2.86 -20.75 -11.04
CA ILE A 28 2.68 -20.36 -9.62
C ILE A 28 3.80 -20.92 -8.73
N ASN A 29 4.27 -22.15 -8.99
CA ASN A 29 5.40 -22.72 -8.25
C ASN A 29 6.73 -22.04 -8.58
N VAL A 30 6.96 -21.66 -9.86
CA VAL A 30 8.13 -20.87 -10.26
C VAL A 30 8.13 -19.52 -9.55
N ALA A 31 6.99 -18.80 -9.58
CA ALA A 31 6.82 -17.55 -8.87
C ALA A 31 7.05 -17.70 -7.35
N LYS A 32 6.54 -18.78 -6.72
CA LYS A 32 6.80 -19.08 -5.31
C LYS A 32 8.29 -19.21 -5.01
N LYS A 33 9.04 -19.91 -5.85
CA LYS A 33 10.49 -20.07 -5.69
C LYS A 33 11.25 -18.76 -5.87
N HIS A 34 10.76 -17.84 -6.72
CA HIS A 34 11.35 -16.51 -6.83
C HIS A 34 11.14 -15.67 -5.55
N ILE A 35 9.99 -15.81 -4.90
CA ILE A 35 9.66 -15.06 -3.68
C ILE A 35 10.38 -15.64 -2.45
N HIS A 36 10.39 -16.96 -2.30
CA HIS A 36 10.83 -17.63 -1.06
C HIS A 36 12.16 -18.40 -1.19
N GLY A 37 12.78 -18.36 -2.37
CA GLY A 37 14.02 -19.08 -2.67
C GLY A 37 13.80 -20.47 -3.29
N SER A 38 14.85 -21.01 -3.89
CA SER A 38 14.83 -22.25 -4.68
C SER A 38 14.40 -23.50 -3.89
N LYS A 39 14.61 -23.49 -2.56
CA LYS A 39 14.21 -24.57 -1.64
C LYS A 39 12.72 -24.59 -1.29
N ALA A 40 11.93 -23.60 -1.75
CA ALA A 40 10.50 -23.55 -1.47
C ALA A 40 9.77 -24.78 -2.05
N SER A 41 8.96 -25.43 -1.22
CA SER A 41 8.18 -26.60 -1.63
C SER A 41 7.03 -26.22 -2.56
N ASN A 42 6.81 -27.07 -3.58
CA ASN A 42 5.71 -26.91 -4.51
C ASN A 42 4.36 -27.07 -3.80
N PHE A 43 3.33 -26.38 -4.28
CA PHE A 43 1.96 -26.59 -3.84
C PHE A 43 1.46 -28.00 -4.23
N LYS A 44 0.75 -28.66 -3.31
CA LYS A 44 0.15 -29.98 -3.55
C LYS A 44 -1.02 -29.85 -4.54
N PRO A 45 -1.17 -30.74 -5.54
CA PRO A 45 -2.27 -30.67 -6.53
C PRO A 45 -3.68 -30.61 -5.93
N LYS A 46 -3.94 -31.32 -4.82
CA LYS A 46 -5.25 -31.32 -4.14
C LYS A 46 -5.67 -29.95 -3.59
N LEU A 47 -4.71 -29.08 -3.25
CA LEU A 47 -5.01 -27.71 -2.80
C LEU A 47 -5.72 -26.91 -3.89
N LEU A 48 -5.33 -27.12 -5.15
CA LEU A 48 -5.78 -26.31 -6.28
C LEU A 48 -7.25 -26.56 -6.64
N GLN A 49 -7.64 -27.84 -6.71
CA GLN A 49 -9.05 -28.22 -6.91
C GLN A 49 -9.92 -27.65 -5.77
N HIS A 50 -9.39 -27.67 -4.55
CA HIS A 50 -10.08 -27.13 -3.38
C HIS A 50 -10.22 -25.60 -3.43
N LEU A 51 -9.23 -24.86 -3.94
CA LEU A 51 -9.29 -23.40 -4.11
C LEU A 51 -10.22 -22.95 -5.25
N ILE A 52 -10.32 -23.71 -6.34
CA ILE A 52 -11.21 -23.37 -7.46
C ILE A 52 -12.67 -23.58 -7.11
N LEU A 53 -12.98 -24.66 -6.38
CA LEU A 53 -14.34 -24.97 -5.94
C LEU A 53 -14.74 -24.23 -4.66
N LYS A 54 -13.95 -23.25 -4.23
CA LYS A 54 -14.18 -22.44 -3.04
C LYS A 54 -15.56 -21.80 -3.03
N ASP A 55 -15.95 -21.13 -4.12
CA ASP A 55 -17.23 -20.38 -4.18
C ASP A 55 -18.44 -21.32 -4.00
N ALA A 56 -18.36 -22.58 -4.46
CA ALA A 56 -19.39 -23.59 -4.29
C ALA A 56 -19.44 -24.11 -2.84
N LYS A 57 -18.29 -24.24 -2.17
CA LYS A 57 -18.22 -24.64 -0.75
C LYS A 57 -18.69 -23.54 0.20
N GLU A 58 -18.42 -22.28 -0.15
CA GLU A 58 -18.92 -21.11 0.59
C GLU A 58 -20.43 -20.91 0.42
N PHE A 59 -21.08 -21.55 -0.55
CA PHE A 59 -22.54 -21.50 -0.70
C PHE A 59 -23.27 -22.36 0.34
N ASN A 60 -22.66 -23.46 0.81
CA ASN A 60 -23.29 -24.41 1.72
C ASN A 60 -23.06 -24.07 3.21
N LEU A 61 -22.58 -22.86 3.52
CA LEU A 61 -22.34 -22.41 4.89
C LEU A 61 -23.36 -21.34 5.21
N GLU A 62 -24.45 -21.73 5.88
CA GLU A 62 -25.49 -20.83 6.38
C GLU A 62 -24.96 -19.86 7.47
N ASN A 63 -23.72 -20.04 7.94
CA ASN A 63 -23.11 -19.24 9.01
C ASN A 63 -21.69 -18.71 8.64
N SER A 64 -21.67 -17.54 7.99
CA SER A 64 -20.76 -16.38 8.09
C SER A 64 -19.24 -16.51 8.32
N THR A 65 -18.58 -17.65 8.09
CA THR A 65 -17.10 -17.71 8.03
C THR A 65 -16.62 -18.37 6.74
N SER A 66 -15.98 -17.59 5.87
CA SER A 66 -15.29 -18.15 4.70
C SER A 66 -14.22 -19.11 5.19
N VAL A 67 -14.22 -20.35 4.71
CA VAL A 67 -13.18 -21.36 5.02
C VAL A 67 -11.78 -20.91 4.56
N PHE A 68 -11.70 -19.83 3.77
CA PHE A 68 -10.48 -19.35 3.15
C PHE A 68 -10.07 -17.95 3.60
N TYR A 69 -10.96 -17.23 4.29
CA TYR A 69 -10.74 -15.87 4.76
C TYR A 69 -11.23 -15.72 6.19
N HIS A 70 -10.41 -15.10 7.03
CA HIS A 70 -10.85 -14.64 8.33
C HIS A 70 -11.09 -13.13 8.27
N GLN A 71 -12.11 -12.69 8.99
CA GLN A 71 -12.50 -11.29 9.09
C GLN A 71 -11.96 -10.69 10.38
N PHE A 72 -11.46 -9.46 10.30
CA PHE A 72 -11.15 -8.66 11.48
C PHE A 72 -11.32 -7.16 11.20
N GLU A 73 -11.43 -6.38 12.26
CA GLU A 73 -11.76 -4.97 12.18
C GLU A 73 -10.58 -4.08 12.56
N ILE A 74 -10.41 -2.98 11.82
CA ILE A 74 -9.43 -1.94 12.11
C ILE A 74 -10.15 -0.59 12.20
N LYS A 75 -9.81 0.24 13.19
CA LYS A 75 -10.30 1.63 13.26
C LYS A 75 -9.77 2.46 12.08
N LYS A 76 -10.67 3.15 11.38
CA LYS A 76 -10.30 4.15 10.36
C LYS A 76 -9.74 5.41 11.04
N LYS A 77 -8.80 6.09 10.38
CA LYS A 77 -8.27 7.38 10.84
C LYS A 77 -9.34 8.47 10.97
N SER A 78 -10.35 8.42 10.11
CA SER A 78 -11.48 9.35 10.05
C SER A 78 -12.61 9.00 11.03
N GLY A 79 -12.43 7.99 11.88
CA GLY A 79 -13.53 7.37 12.64
C GLY A 79 -14.24 6.27 11.85
N GLY A 80 -14.92 5.39 12.58
CA GLY A 80 -15.57 4.18 12.05
C GLY A 80 -14.64 2.99 11.88
N ILE A 81 -15.17 1.91 11.31
CA ILE A 81 -14.53 0.60 11.22
C ILE A 81 -14.20 0.27 9.76
N ARG A 82 -13.07 -0.43 9.57
CA ARG A 82 -12.65 -1.05 8.32
C ARG A 82 -12.57 -2.56 8.55
N THR A 83 -13.47 -3.27 7.90
CA THR A 83 -13.47 -4.73 7.85
C THR A 83 -12.41 -5.21 6.87
N ILE A 84 -11.47 -6.03 7.35
CA ILE A 84 -10.44 -6.68 6.54
C ILE A 84 -10.81 -8.15 6.41
N HIS A 85 -10.74 -8.65 5.17
CA HIS A 85 -10.87 -10.06 4.85
C HIS A 85 -9.48 -10.58 4.45
N ALA A 86 -8.79 -11.20 5.40
CA ALA A 86 -7.46 -11.71 5.17
C ALA A 86 -7.49 -13.20 4.79
N PRO A 87 -6.82 -13.61 3.70
CA PRO A 87 -6.77 -15.01 3.29
C PRO A 87 -6.00 -15.85 4.32
N HIS A 88 -6.44 -17.08 4.53
CA HIS A 88 -5.68 -18.07 5.30
C HIS A 88 -4.32 -18.36 4.66
N PRO A 89 -3.30 -18.80 5.43
CA PRO A 89 -1.91 -18.87 4.99
C PRO A 89 -1.69 -19.55 3.63
N LYS A 90 -2.33 -20.69 3.38
CA LYS A 90 -2.18 -21.43 2.10
C LYS A 90 -2.72 -20.65 0.90
N LEU A 91 -3.88 -20.00 1.04
CA LEU A 91 -4.43 -19.16 -0.03
C LEU A 91 -3.58 -17.90 -0.20
N LYS A 92 -3.11 -17.32 0.91
CA LYS A 92 -2.23 -16.15 0.91
C LYS A 92 -0.97 -16.41 0.09
N GLU A 93 -0.28 -17.53 0.30
CA GLU A 93 0.92 -17.90 -0.47
C GLU A 93 0.63 -17.99 -1.99
N VAL A 94 -0.49 -18.62 -2.37
CA VAL A 94 -0.89 -18.72 -3.78
C VAL A 94 -1.19 -17.34 -4.37
N GLN A 95 -1.87 -16.48 -3.61
CA GLN A 95 -2.18 -15.11 -4.03
C GLN A 95 -0.92 -14.24 -4.09
N GLU A 96 0.08 -14.44 -3.22
CA GLU A 96 1.36 -13.74 -3.30
C GLU A 96 2.12 -14.12 -4.58
N ALA A 97 2.15 -15.42 -4.93
CA ALA A 97 2.73 -15.89 -6.19
C ALA A 97 1.99 -15.33 -7.42
N LEU A 98 0.65 -15.35 -7.42
CA LEU A 98 -0.16 -14.73 -8.48
C LEU A 98 0.08 -13.21 -8.58
N ASN A 99 0.17 -12.52 -7.46
CA ASN A 99 0.43 -11.09 -7.45
C ASN A 99 1.80 -10.76 -8.05
N TYR A 100 2.83 -11.56 -7.74
CA TYR A 100 4.14 -11.44 -8.37
C TYR A 100 4.06 -11.66 -9.90
N ILE A 101 3.34 -12.69 -10.35
CA ILE A 101 3.10 -12.93 -11.79
C ILE A 101 2.43 -11.71 -12.43
N PHE A 102 1.38 -11.16 -11.83
CA PHE A 102 0.70 -9.98 -12.36
C PHE A 102 1.62 -8.77 -12.44
N GLN A 103 2.48 -8.54 -11.43
CA GLN A 103 3.46 -7.45 -11.44
C GLN A 103 4.53 -7.63 -12.53
N CYS A 104 4.83 -8.87 -12.94
CA CYS A 104 5.71 -9.13 -14.06
C CYS A 104 5.04 -8.83 -15.40
N VAL A 105 3.76 -9.20 -15.57
CA VAL A 105 3.03 -9.14 -16.85
C VAL A 105 2.41 -7.76 -17.10
N TYR A 106 1.88 -7.10 -16.08
CA TYR A 106 1.18 -5.82 -16.20
C TYR A 106 2.09 -4.64 -15.88
N LEU A 107 2.11 -3.64 -16.77
CA LEU A 107 2.73 -2.35 -16.53
C LEU A 107 1.67 -1.34 -16.07
N PRO A 108 1.74 -0.80 -14.84
CA PRO A 108 0.79 0.19 -14.36
C PRO A 108 0.78 1.49 -15.16
N HIS A 109 -0.39 2.13 -15.25
CA HIS A 109 -0.51 3.44 -15.88
C HIS A 109 0.37 4.49 -15.17
N PRO A 110 1.08 5.41 -15.88
CA PRO A 110 2.03 6.35 -15.27
C PRO A 110 1.46 7.31 -14.21
N ASN A 111 0.14 7.53 -14.24
CA ASN A 111 -0.57 8.34 -13.24
C ASN A 111 -1.11 7.53 -12.05
N ALA A 112 -1.08 6.19 -12.12
CA ALA A 112 -1.35 5.33 -10.98
C ALA A 112 -0.06 5.16 -10.15
N THR A 113 -0.10 5.56 -8.88
CA THR A 113 1.05 5.52 -7.97
C THR A 113 0.81 4.59 -6.78
N GLY A 114 -0.45 4.39 -6.40
CA GLY A 114 -0.84 3.43 -5.35
C GLY A 114 -0.63 2.00 -5.83
N PHE A 115 -0.12 1.14 -4.94
CA PHE A 115 0.16 -0.28 -5.21
C PHE A 115 1.17 -0.56 -6.34
N VAL A 116 1.92 0.46 -6.79
CA VAL A 116 2.96 0.29 -7.80
C VAL A 116 4.31 0.08 -7.13
N VAL A 117 5.03 -0.96 -7.54
CA VAL A 117 6.37 -1.27 -7.01
C VAL A 117 7.32 -0.10 -7.25
N GLY A 118 8.02 0.33 -6.20
CA GLY A 118 8.95 1.47 -6.27
C GLY A 118 8.29 2.84 -6.29
N LYS A 119 6.96 2.93 -6.16
CA LYS A 119 6.23 4.18 -5.93
C LYS A 119 5.74 4.26 -4.49
N SER A 120 5.63 5.49 -4.01
CA SER A 120 5.21 5.83 -2.67
C SER A 120 4.12 6.91 -2.68
N ILE A 121 3.56 7.20 -1.52
CA ILE A 121 2.69 8.37 -1.35
C ILE A 121 3.41 9.69 -1.70
N VAL A 122 4.75 9.72 -1.60
CA VAL A 122 5.56 10.90 -1.93
C VAL A 122 5.59 11.12 -3.43
N ASP A 123 5.74 10.06 -4.22
CA ASP A 123 5.66 10.13 -5.69
C ASP A 123 4.29 10.64 -6.16
N ASN A 124 3.23 10.24 -5.46
CA ASN A 124 1.88 10.73 -5.71
C ASN A 124 1.76 12.22 -5.43
N ALA A 125 2.18 12.64 -4.23
CA ALA A 125 2.06 14.02 -3.76
C ALA A 125 2.94 15.00 -4.56
N LYS A 126 4.12 14.56 -5.03
CA LYS A 126 5.11 15.39 -5.73
C LYS A 126 4.55 16.12 -6.94
N LYS A 127 3.61 15.50 -7.68
CA LYS A 127 2.95 16.09 -8.86
C LYS A 127 2.09 17.32 -8.54
N HIS A 128 1.68 17.47 -7.28
CA HIS A 128 0.70 18.47 -6.84
C HIS A 128 1.32 19.56 -5.95
N VAL A 129 2.65 19.57 -5.82
CA VAL A 129 3.36 20.56 -5.02
C VAL A 129 3.23 21.95 -5.63
N ASN A 130 3.04 22.97 -4.77
CA ASN A 130 2.98 24.38 -5.14
C ASN A 130 1.86 24.70 -6.15
N GLN A 131 0.70 24.06 -5.99
CA GLN A 131 -0.48 24.29 -6.81
C GLN A 131 -1.50 25.14 -6.05
N LYS A 132 -2.07 26.17 -6.68
CA LYS A 132 -3.06 27.04 -6.02
C LYS A 132 -4.34 26.30 -5.61
N TYR A 133 -4.69 25.23 -6.33
CA TYR A 133 -5.89 24.43 -6.12
C TYR A 133 -5.53 22.93 -6.15
N VAL A 134 -5.96 22.19 -5.13
CA VAL A 134 -5.84 20.73 -5.04
C VAL A 134 -7.22 20.15 -4.79
N TYR A 135 -7.74 19.41 -5.75
CA TYR A 135 -9.06 18.77 -5.72
C TYR A 135 -8.90 17.26 -5.53
N ASN A 136 -9.45 16.72 -4.46
CA ASN A 136 -9.39 15.29 -4.16
C ASN A 136 -10.77 14.65 -4.24
N LEU A 137 -10.80 13.45 -4.79
CA LEU A 137 -11.94 12.54 -4.75
C LEU A 137 -11.50 11.19 -4.16
N ASP A 138 -12.43 10.45 -3.59
CA ASP A 138 -12.22 9.12 -3.00
C ASP A 138 -13.30 8.19 -3.53
N LEU A 139 -12.96 6.94 -3.85
CA LEU A 139 -13.91 5.95 -4.32
C LEU A 139 -14.52 5.15 -3.16
N LYS A 140 -15.85 5.07 -3.10
CA LYS A 140 -16.58 4.29 -2.09
C LYS A 140 -16.41 2.79 -2.33
N ASP A 141 -16.11 2.04 -1.27
CA ASP A 141 -15.98 0.57 -1.26
C ASP A 141 -15.10 0.02 -2.39
N PHE A 142 -13.91 0.61 -2.54
CA PHE A 142 -13.08 0.42 -3.72
C PHE A 142 -12.84 -1.05 -4.13
N PHE A 143 -12.30 -1.89 -3.25
CA PHE A 143 -12.11 -3.32 -3.57
C PHE A 143 -13.43 -4.08 -3.73
N PRO A 144 -14.39 -4.00 -2.77
CA PRO A 144 -15.65 -4.72 -2.90
C PRO A 144 -16.56 -4.25 -4.05
N SER A 145 -16.28 -3.11 -4.69
CA SER A 145 -16.97 -2.65 -5.90
C SER A 145 -16.54 -3.39 -7.18
N ILE A 146 -15.48 -4.20 -7.11
CA ILE A 146 -14.95 -4.94 -8.25
C ILE A 146 -15.41 -6.39 -8.19
N ASP A 147 -16.40 -6.72 -9.01
CA ASP A 147 -16.93 -8.08 -9.13
C ASP A 147 -15.93 -9.03 -9.81
N LYS A 148 -16.03 -10.32 -9.48
CA LYS A 148 -15.26 -11.41 -10.10
C LYS A 148 -15.36 -11.40 -11.63
N SER A 149 -16.52 -11.03 -12.18
CA SER A 149 -16.74 -10.91 -13.63
C SER A 149 -15.85 -9.83 -14.27
N ARG A 150 -15.58 -8.71 -13.57
CA ARG A 150 -14.66 -7.67 -14.02
C ARG A 150 -13.21 -8.13 -13.98
N VAL A 151 -12.83 -8.87 -12.93
CA VAL A 151 -11.50 -9.49 -12.83
C VAL A 151 -11.29 -10.48 -13.97
N TRP A 152 -12.25 -11.37 -14.19
CA TRP A 152 -12.24 -12.32 -15.31
C TRP A 152 -12.14 -11.60 -16.66
N GLY A 153 -13.00 -10.61 -16.90
CA GLY A 153 -12.98 -9.83 -18.14
C GLY A 153 -11.64 -9.12 -18.39
N ARG A 154 -11.01 -8.59 -17.33
CA ARG A 154 -9.67 -7.97 -17.45
C ARG A 154 -8.59 -9.01 -17.80
N LEU A 155 -8.64 -10.22 -17.25
CA LEU A 155 -7.69 -11.30 -17.55
C LEU A 155 -7.78 -11.79 -19.01
N LEU A 156 -8.93 -11.62 -19.65
CA LEU A 156 -9.13 -12.01 -21.05
C LEU A 156 -8.48 -11.04 -22.04
N ILE A 157 -8.36 -9.77 -21.70
CA ILE A 157 -7.83 -8.72 -22.59
C ILE A 157 -6.39 -8.35 -22.24
N ALA A 158 -5.78 -7.49 -23.05
CA ALA A 158 -4.45 -6.96 -22.77
C ALA A 158 -4.39 -6.33 -21.36
N PRO A 159 -3.28 -6.51 -20.63
CA PRO A 159 -2.03 -7.17 -21.05
C PRO A 159 -2.04 -8.71 -20.88
N PHE A 160 -3.07 -9.29 -20.27
CA PHE A 160 -3.08 -10.71 -19.90
C PHE A 160 -3.47 -11.64 -21.06
N ASN A 161 -4.35 -11.20 -21.96
CA ASN A 161 -4.66 -11.86 -23.23
C ASN A 161 -5.06 -13.35 -23.14
N LEU A 162 -5.68 -13.78 -22.04
CA LEU A 162 -6.07 -15.19 -21.87
C LEU A 162 -7.26 -15.62 -22.76
N LYS A 163 -7.86 -14.71 -23.53
CA LYS A 163 -8.95 -15.02 -24.48
C LYS A 163 -8.50 -15.82 -25.71
N ASN A 164 -7.20 -15.91 -25.98
CA ASN A 164 -6.67 -16.48 -27.23
C ASN A 164 -6.89 -18.00 -27.38
N SER A 165 -7.40 -18.67 -26.35
CA SER A 165 -7.83 -20.08 -26.45
C SER A 165 -8.96 -20.40 -25.46
N PRO A 166 -9.80 -21.43 -25.74
CA PRO A 166 -10.80 -21.90 -24.78
C PRO A 166 -10.20 -22.29 -23.42
N LYS A 167 -8.97 -22.83 -23.43
CA LYS A 167 -8.25 -23.21 -22.21
C LYS A 167 -7.77 -21.98 -21.43
N GLY A 168 -7.33 -20.93 -22.11
CA GLY A 168 -6.99 -19.64 -21.50
C GLY A 168 -8.19 -19.00 -20.80
N ILE A 169 -9.39 -19.07 -21.40
CA ILE A 169 -10.63 -18.59 -20.78
C ILE A 169 -10.92 -19.34 -19.47
N LYS A 170 -10.71 -20.67 -19.45
CA LYS A 170 -10.85 -21.50 -18.24
C LYS A 170 -9.83 -21.09 -17.16
N ILE A 171 -8.57 -20.89 -17.53
CA ILE A 171 -7.50 -20.40 -16.65
C ILE A 171 -7.86 -19.03 -16.06
N ALA A 172 -8.37 -18.09 -16.87
CA ALA A 172 -8.82 -16.79 -16.40
C ALA A 172 -9.91 -16.92 -15.32
N ASN A 173 -10.87 -17.84 -15.50
CA ASN A 173 -11.91 -18.09 -14.50
C ASN A 173 -11.36 -18.71 -13.21
N MET A 174 -10.39 -19.62 -13.32
CA MET A 174 -9.70 -20.19 -12.15
C MET A 174 -8.97 -19.09 -11.37
N ILE A 175 -8.20 -18.24 -12.05
CA ILE A 175 -7.48 -17.12 -11.43
C ILE A 175 -8.46 -16.16 -10.76
N ALA A 176 -9.56 -15.80 -11.44
CA ALA A 176 -10.59 -14.93 -10.86
C ALA A 176 -11.22 -15.53 -9.60
N SER A 177 -11.51 -16.84 -9.60
CA SER A 177 -12.01 -17.58 -8.43
C SER A 177 -11.03 -17.57 -7.26
N ILE A 178 -9.72 -17.73 -7.53
CA ILE A 178 -8.68 -17.69 -6.49
C ILE A 178 -8.54 -16.29 -5.89
N CYS A 179 -8.69 -15.23 -6.70
CA CYS A 179 -8.47 -13.85 -6.26
C CYS A 179 -9.68 -13.21 -5.57
N CYS A 180 -10.89 -13.73 -5.80
CA CYS A 180 -12.13 -13.16 -5.29
C CYS A 180 -12.71 -14.01 -4.15
N THR A 181 -13.65 -13.43 -3.41
CA THR A 181 -14.40 -14.13 -2.35
C THR A 181 -15.81 -13.58 -2.27
N LYS A 182 -16.78 -14.40 -1.85
CA LYS A 182 -18.14 -13.93 -1.62
C LYS A 182 -18.16 -12.98 -0.42
N LEU A 183 -18.68 -11.78 -0.62
CA LEU A 183 -18.89 -10.78 0.42
C LEU A 183 -20.27 -10.15 0.26
N GLU A 184 -20.87 -9.75 1.37
CA GLU A 184 -22.02 -8.85 1.36
C GLU A 184 -21.57 -7.47 0.93
N VAL A 185 -22.17 -6.96 -0.14
CA VAL A 185 -21.78 -5.69 -0.74
C VAL A 185 -23.00 -4.87 -1.12
N GLU A 186 -22.89 -3.57 -0.90
CA GLU A 186 -23.88 -2.60 -1.32
C GLU A 186 -23.81 -2.41 -2.85
N ARG A 187 -24.97 -2.51 -3.52
CA ARG A 187 -25.16 -2.21 -4.94
C ARG A 187 -26.36 -1.29 -5.11
N ILE A 188 -26.30 -0.41 -6.10
CA ILE A 188 -27.44 0.45 -6.44
C ILE A 188 -28.11 -0.14 -7.67
N LYS A 189 -29.40 -0.39 -7.58
CA LYS A 189 -30.25 -0.80 -8.70
C LYS A 189 -31.50 0.08 -8.67
N ASP A 190 -31.83 0.70 -9.80
CA ASP A 190 -33.00 1.58 -9.94
C ASP A 190 -33.08 2.70 -8.88
N GLY A 191 -31.92 3.25 -8.49
CA GLY A 191 -31.79 4.30 -7.47
C GLY A 191 -31.86 3.80 -6.02
N VAL A 192 -32.12 2.52 -5.80
CA VAL A 192 -32.25 1.91 -4.47
C VAL A 192 -31.00 1.11 -4.11
N SER A 193 -30.57 1.23 -2.87
CA SER A 193 -29.43 0.49 -2.32
C SER A 193 -29.85 -0.90 -1.86
N HIS A 194 -29.18 -1.93 -2.36
CA HIS A 194 -29.39 -3.33 -1.98
C HIS A 194 -28.08 -3.94 -1.48
N THR A 195 -28.17 -4.72 -0.41
CA THR A 195 -27.06 -5.60 0.00
C THR A 195 -27.23 -6.93 -0.72
N ILE A 196 -26.21 -7.34 -1.47
CA ILE A 196 -26.18 -8.63 -2.15
C ILE A 196 -24.94 -9.40 -1.75
N LEU A 197 -25.04 -10.73 -1.70
CA LEU A 197 -23.89 -11.61 -1.54
C LEU A 197 -23.32 -11.95 -2.93
N THR A 198 -22.11 -11.49 -3.23
CA THR A 198 -21.47 -11.76 -4.53
C THR A 198 -19.95 -11.87 -4.42
N SER A 199 -19.30 -12.55 -5.38
CA SER A 199 -17.85 -12.72 -5.40
C SER A 199 -17.16 -11.44 -5.91
N VAL A 200 -16.34 -10.82 -5.06
CA VAL A 200 -15.65 -9.55 -5.31
C VAL A 200 -14.18 -9.61 -4.90
N LEU A 201 -13.39 -8.59 -5.21
CA LEU A 201 -12.05 -8.44 -4.64
C LEU A 201 -12.12 -8.09 -3.13
N PRO A 202 -11.51 -8.90 -2.24
CA PRO A 202 -11.52 -8.62 -0.81
C PRO A 202 -10.41 -7.65 -0.42
N GLN A 203 -10.72 -6.78 0.55
CA GLN A 203 -9.72 -5.98 1.21
C GLN A 203 -8.85 -6.86 2.12
N GLY A 204 -7.61 -7.16 1.71
CA GLY A 204 -6.66 -7.98 2.46
C GLY A 204 -5.97 -9.05 1.62
N ALA A 205 -6.48 -9.37 0.43
CA ALA A 205 -5.84 -10.32 -0.48
C ALA A 205 -4.61 -9.70 -1.18
N PRO A 206 -3.47 -10.44 -1.26
CA PRO A 206 -2.25 -9.99 -1.94
C PRO A 206 -2.44 -9.57 -3.42
N THR A 207 -3.39 -10.18 -4.14
CA THR A 207 -3.64 -9.91 -5.57
C THR A 207 -4.49 -8.67 -5.83
N SER A 208 -5.34 -8.29 -4.87
CA SER A 208 -6.32 -7.21 -5.04
C SER A 208 -5.68 -5.86 -5.43
N PRO A 209 -4.55 -5.44 -4.82
CA PRO A 209 -3.84 -4.21 -5.20
C PRO A 209 -3.48 -4.12 -6.69
N THR A 210 -2.80 -5.15 -7.24
CA THR A 210 -2.32 -5.14 -8.63
C THR A 210 -3.47 -5.28 -9.63
N LEU A 211 -4.42 -6.18 -9.35
CA LEU A 211 -5.60 -6.38 -10.21
C LEU A 211 -6.44 -5.11 -10.31
N THR A 212 -6.61 -4.39 -9.20
CA THR A 212 -7.40 -3.16 -9.18
C THR A 212 -6.77 -2.08 -10.06
N ASN A 213 -5.43 -1.93 -10.04
CA ASN A 213 -4.76 -1.01 -10.97
C ASN A 213 -4.99 -1.41 -12.44
N ALA A 214 -4.88 -2.69 -12.75
CA ALA A 214 -5.15 -3.18 -14.11
C ALA A 214 -6.59 -2.89 -14.56
N ILE A 215 -7.56 -3.02 -13.66
CA ILE A 215 -8.98 -2.72 -13.93
C ILE A 215 -9.23 -1.22 -14.08
N CYS A 216 -8.51 -0.38 -13.33
CA CYS A 216 -8.63 1.07 -13.38
C CYS A 216 -7.94 1.71 -14.60
N GLU A 217 -7.18 0.96 -15.40
CA GLU A 217 -6.39 1.51 -16.51
C GLU A 217 -7.21 2.37 -17.49
N LYS A 218 -8.39 1.90 -17.91
CA LYS A 218 -9.27 2.67 -18.80
C LYS A 218 -9.79 3.94 -18.13
N MET A 219 -10.07 3.90 -16.83
CA MET A 219 -10.45 5.07 -16.04
C MET A 219 -9.30 6.08 -16.02
N ASP A 220 -8.08 5.62 -15.73
CA ASP A 220 -6.89 6.46 -15.65
C ASP A 220 -6.55 7.16 -16.97
N ILE A 221 -6.68 6.45 -18.10
CA ILE A 221 -6.48 7.02 -19.44
C ILE A 221 -7.49 8.15 -19.69
N ARG A 222 -8.78 7.91 -19.41
CA ARG A 222 -9.85 8.90 -19.62
C ARG A 222 -9.69 10.10 -18.70
N LEU A 223 -9.42 9.89 -17.41
CA LEU A 223 -9.22 10.97 -16.44
C LEU A 223 -7.96 11.79 -16.74
N ALA A 224 -6.88 11.15 -17.19
CA ALA A 224 -5.68 11.85 -17.65
C ALA A 224 -5.99 12.71 -18.90
N GLY A 225 -6.82 12.22 -19.83
CA GLY A 225 -7.28 12.98 -20.98
C GLY A 225 -8.08 14.23 -20.58
N VAL A 226 -9.02 14.09 -19.64
CA VAL A 226 -9.77 15.23 -19.08
C VAL A 226 -8.83 16.22 -18.41
N ALA A 227 -7.92 15.74 -17.54
CA ALA A 227 -6.94 16.60 -16.88
C ALA A 227 -6.12 17.41 -17.89
N LYS A 228 -5.60 16.75 -18.94
CA LYS A 228 -4.84 17.41 -20.01
C LYS A 228 -5.67 18.50 -20.70
N ARG A 229 -6.94 18.23 -21.02
CA ARG A 229 -7.83 19.19 -21.69
C ARG A 229 -8.08 20.46 -20.86
N PHE A 230 -8.15 20.33 -19.54
CA PHE A 230 -8.35 21.46 -18.62
C PHE A 230 -7.03 22.05 -18.09
N GLY A 231 -5.87 21.56 -18.54
CA GLY A 231 -4.55 22.01 -18.07
C GLY A 231 -4.23 21.64 -16.62
N LEU A 232 -4.73 20.50 -16.14
CA LEU A 232 -4.61 20.05 -14.76
C LEU A 232 -3.55 18.94 -14.63
N GLN A 233 -2.95 18.84 -13.44
CA GLN A 233 -2.19 17.66 -13.03
C GLN A 233 -3.15 16.58 -12.51
N TYR A 234 -2.85 15.31 -12.78
CA TYR A 234 -3.65 14.16 -12.34
C TYR A 234 -2.78 13.05 -11.76
N SER A 235 -3.24 12.47 -10.65
CA SER A 235 -2.72 11.23 -10.12
C SER A 235 -3.81 10.41 -9.40
N ARG A 236 -3.58 9.10 -9.31
CA ARG A 236 -4.40 8.17 -8.53
C ARG A 236 -3.53 7.33 -7.60
N TYR A 237 -3.87 7.30 -6.32
CA TYR A 237 -3.28 6.44 -5.31
C TYR A 237 -4.35 5.51 -4.76
N ALA A 238 -4.42 4.29 -5.27
CA ALA A 238 -5.51 3.36 -4.97
C ALA A 238 -6.88 4.00 -5.31
N ASP A 239 -7.71 4.23 -4.29
CA ASP A 239 -9.03 4.88 -4.32
C ASP A 239 -8.98 6.41 -4.27
N ASP A 240 -7.88 7.00 -3.81
CA ASP A 240 -7.68 8.45 -3.78
C ASP A 240 -7.30 8.96 -5.18
N ILE A 241 -8.11 9.88 -5.72
CA ILE A 241 -7.86 10.58 -6.99
C ILE A 241 -7.56 12.04 -6.68
N THR A 242 -6.52 12.60 -7.31
CA THR A 242 -6.14 14.01 -7.11
C THR A 242 -5.98 14.72 -8.44
N PHE A 243 -6.61 15.90 -8.53
CA PHE A 243 -6.37 16.89 -9.56
C PHE A 243 -5.79 18.15 -8.93
N SER A 244 -4.94 18.88 -9.66
CA SER A 244 -4.47 20.19 -9.16
C SER A 244 -4.09 21.13 -10.29
N SER A 245 -4.11 22.43 -10.00
CA SER A 245 -3.79 23.48 -10.96
C SER A 245 -3.47 24.81 -10.29
N ASN A 246 -2.93 25.73 -11.08
CA ASN A 246 -2.73 27.13 -10.70
C ASN A 246 -3.89 28.05 -11.13
N HIS A 247 -4.93 27.49 -11.74
CA HIS A 247 -6.14 28.18 -12.20
C HIS A 247 -7.38 27.36 -11.84
N ASN A 248 -8.51 28.03 -11.59
CA ASN A 248 -9.79 27.38 -11.34
C ASN A 248 -10.89 28.02 -12.18
N ALA A 249 -10.55 28.42 -13.40
CA ALA A 249 -11.49 28.98 -14.36
C ALA A 249 -11.23 28.33 -15.72
N CYS A 250 -12.29 27.93 -16.41
CA CYS A 250 -12.24 27.46 -17.80
C CYS A 250 -13.30 28.18 -18.62
N GLU A 251 -12.95 28.52 -19.86
CA GLU A 251 -13.90 29.01 -20.84
C GLU A 251 -14.70 27.83 -21.39
N TYR A 252 -16.03 27.91 -21.33
CA TYR A 252 -16.92 26.85 -21.82
C TYR A 252 -17.75 27.25 -23.03
N ALA A 253 -17.86 28.55 -23.27
CA ALA A 253 -18.40 29.16 -24.48
C ALA A 253 -17.71 30.50 -24.65
N LYS A 254 -17.74 31.06 -25.87
CA LYS A 254 -17.07 32.33 -26.19
C LYS A 254 -17.40 33.42 -25.17
N GLY A 255 -16.40 33.87 -24.41
CA GLY A 255 -16.52 34.89 -23.36
C GLY A 255 -17.22 34.45 -22.08
N LYS A 256 -17.57 33.16 -21.93
CA LYS A 256 -18.24 32.60 -20.75
C LYS A 256 -17.32 31.64 -20.01
N PHE A 257 -17.09 31.95 -18.74
CA PHE A 257 -16.20 31.20 -17.86
C PHE A 257 -16.98 30.54 -16.72
N GLU A 258 -16.52 29.36 -16.31
CA GLU A 258 -16.98 28.72 -15.09
C GLU A 258 -15.81 28.26 -14.22
N LYS A 259 -16.09 27.94 -12.96
CA LYS A 259 -15.09 27.37 -12.05
C LYS A 259 -14.91 25.88 -12.34
N ILE A 260 -13.68 25.47 -12.66
CA ILE A 260 -13.33 24.08 -13.00
C ILE A 260 -13.76 23.09 -11.91
N TYR A 261 -13.49 23.39 -10.64
CA TYR A 261 -13.78 22.48 -9.53
C TYR A 261 -15.16 22.69 -8.91
N LYS A 262 -16.05 23.46 -9.54
CA LYS A 262 -17.42 23.62 -9.06
C LYS A 262 -18.20 22.33 -9.32
N LYS A 263 -19.01 21.91 -8.35
CA LYS A 263 -19.96 20.81 -8.53
C LYS A 263 -20.86 21.09 -9.73
N ASN A 264 -21.07 20.08 -10.58
CA ASN A 264 -21.82 20.17 -11.84
C ASN A 264 -21.21 21.11 -12.91
N SER A 265 -19.94 21.53 -12.77
CA SER A 265 -19.20 22.09 -13.91
C SER A 265 -18.98 21.02 -14.99
N ILE A 266 -18.54 21.43 -16.18
CA ILE A 266 -18.21 20.50 -17.26
C ILE A 266 -17.15 19.50 -16.81
N PHE A 267 -16.12 19.97 -16.11
CA PHE A 267 -15.07 19.12 -15.56
C PHE A 267 -15.62 18.10 -14.55
N ASP A 268 -16.37 18.56 -13.54
CA ASP A 268 -16.93 17.69 -12.50
C ASP A 268 -17.88 16.65 -13.11
N THR A 269 -18.73 17.07 -14.05
CA THR A 269 -19.69 16.20 -14.76
C THR A 269 -18.97 15.12 -15.54
N GLU A 270 -17.91 15.47 -16.27
CA GLU A 270 -17.13 14.49 -17.02
C GLU A 270 -16.36 13.50 -16.14
N VAL A 271 -15.72 13.99 -15.08
CA VAL A 271 -15.02 13.12 -14.11
C VAL A 271 -15.98 12.13 -13.48
N ARG A 272 -17.14 12.61 -13.02
CA ARG A 272 -18.20 11.78 -12.45
C ARG A 272 -18.70 10.74 -13.44
N ARG A 273 -19.02 11.14 -14.66
CA ARG A 273 -19.41 10.24 -15.75
C ARG A 273 -18.35 9.16 -15.99
N ILE A 274 -17.08 9.52 -16.11
CA ILE A 274 -16.00 8.55 -16.33
C ILE A 274 -15.91 7.54 -15.20
N ILE A 275 -16.02 7.98 -13.95
CA ILE A 275 -15.97 7.09 -12.78
C ILE A 275 -17.19 6.15 -12.76
N THR A 276 -18.39 6.67 -13.01
CA THR A 276 -19.62 5.89 -13.08
C THR A 276 -19.62 4.88 -14.24
N ASP A 277 -19.15 5.27 -15.43
CA ASP A 277 -18.98 4.38 -16.60
C ASP A 277 -18.03 3.21 -16.31
N GLN A 278 -17.19 3.33 -15.27
CA GLN A 278 -16.25 2.29 -14.84
C GLN A 278 -16.77 1.54 -13.61
N ASN A 279 -18.07 1.63 -13.31
CA ASN A 279 -18.78 0.99 -12.20
C ASN A 279 -18.18 1.31 -10.83
N PHE A 280 -17.63 2.51 -10.67
CA PHE A 280 -17.17 3.03 -9.40
C PHE A 280 -18.10 4.14 -8.90
N ARG A 281 -18.10 4.35 -7.59
CA ARG A 281 -18.90 5.40 -6.93
C ARG A 281 -17.98 6.34 -6.17
N ILE A 282 -18.27 7.63 -6.24
CA ILE A 282 -17.52 8.65 -5.49
C ILE A 282 -18.08 8.70 -4.07
N ASN A 283 -17.19 8.83 -3.10
CA ASN A 283 -17.55 9.16 -1.73
C ASN A 283 -17.70 10.68 -1.59
N GLU A 284 -18.92 11.19 -1.75
CA GLU A 284 -19.21 12.64 -1.70
C GLU A 284 -18.69 13.32 -0.43
N SER A 285 -18.73 12.62 0.71
CA SER A 285 -18.27 13.17 2.00
C SER A 285 -16.76 13.45 2.04
N LYS A 286 -15.99 12.86 1.12
CA LYS A 286 -14.54 13.00 1.02
C LYS A 286 -14.08 13.85 -0.16
N VAL A 287 -15.01 14.31 -1.00
CA VAL A 287 -14.71 15.26 -2.08
C VAL A 287 -14.34 16.60 -1.45
N ARG A 288 -13.16 17.12 -1.79
CA ARG A 288 -12.68 18.39 -1.21
C ARG A 288 -11.82 19.17 -2.19
N LEU A 289 -11.99 20.49 -2.17
CA LEU A 289 -11.13 21.46 -2.84
C LEU A 289 -10.30 22.20 -1.78
N GLN A 290 -8.99 22.13 -1.90
CA GLN A 290 -8.04 22.78 -0.99
C GLN A 290 -7.31 23.90 -1.75
N VAL A 291 -7.44 25.14 -1.26
CA VAL A 291 -6.83 26.34 -1.86
C VAL A 291 -5.48 26.68 -1.21
N LYS A 292 -4.63 27.45 -1.89
CA LYS A 292 -3.25 27.78 -1.45
C LYS A 292 -3.13 28.24 0.01
N ASN A 293 -4.09 29.03 0.49
CA ASN A 293 -4.03 29.66 1.82
C ASN A 293 -4.51 28.75 2.95
N VAL A 294 -5.02 27.57 2.63
CA VAL A 294 -5.33 26.52 3.62
C VAL A 294 -4.36 25.37 3.45
N LYS A 295 -4.28 24.50 4.45
CA LYS A 295 -3.47 23.29 4.35
C LYS A 295 -3.95 22.45 3.15
N GLN A 296 -3.03 22.12 2.24
CA GLN A 296 -3.28 21.26 1.09
C GLN A 296 -2.60 19.92 1.31
N GLU A 297 -3.38 18.84 1.25
CA GLU A 297 -2.89 17.49 1.43
C GLU A 297 -3.25 16.54 0.28
N VAL A 298 -2.26 15.76 -0.13
CA VAL A 298 -2.42 14.63 -1.05
C VAL A 298 -1.96 13.37 -0.33
N THR A 299 -2.86 12.40 -0.13
CA THR A 299 -2.55 11.14 0.57
C THR A 299 -1.90 11.33 1.96
N GLY A 300 -2.27 12.42 2.65
CA GLY A 300 -1.73 12.79 3.98
C GLY A 300 -0.36 13.47 3.97
N ILE A 301 0.18 13.79 2.79
CA ILE A 301 1.38 14.62 2.63
C ILE A 301 0.96 16.05 2.33
N THR A 302 1.54 17.01 3.05
CA THR A 302 1.33 18.44 2.79
C THR A 302 2.08 18.85 1.52
N VAL A 303 1.41 19.60 0.63
CA VAL A 303 1.92 19.95 -0.71
C VAL A 303 1.92 21.45 -1.04
N ASN A 304 1.56 22.32 -0.08
CA ASN A 304 1.42 23.77 -0.32
C ASN A 304 2.63 24.42 -1.03
N GLU A 305 3.84 24.10 -0.61
CA GLU A 305 5.08 24.71 -1.13
C GLU A 305 6.13 23.65 -1.45
N LYS A 306 6.30 22.70 -0.52
CA LYS A 306 7.17 21.53 -0.63
C LYS A 306 6.51 20.34 0.05
N LEU A 307 7.02 19.15 -0.24
CA LEU A 307 6.62 17.92 0.45
C LEU A 307 6.92 18.06 1.94
N ASN A 308 5.88 17.88 2.77
CA ASN A 308 6.03 17.97 4.21
C ASN A 308 5.05 17.04 4.93
N VAL A 309 5.38 16.71 6.18
CA VAL A 309 4.46 16.01 7.09
C VAL A 309 3.61 17.02 7.86
N SER A 310 2.54 16.55 8.52
CA SER A 310 1.74 17.41 9.40
C SER A 310 2.56 17.92 10.60
N ARG A 311 2.17 19.09 11.13
CA ARG A 311 2.79 19.65 12.34
C ARG A 311 2.65 18.71 13.55
N ASP A 312 1.50 18.04 13.67
CA ASP A 312 1.25 17.07 14.73
C ASP A 312 2.18 15.86 14.66
N TYR A 313 2.56 15.43 13.45
CA TYR A 313 3.53 14.35 13.26
C TYR A 313 4.88 14.70 13.89
N ILE A 314 5.38 15.91 13.63
CA ILE A 314 6.63 16.42 14.22
C ILE A 314 6.48 16.61 15.73
N LYS A 315 5.35 17.16 16.20
CA LYS A 315 5.06 17.36 17.62
C LYS A 315 5.10 16.05 18.39
N GLN A 316 4.52 14.99 17.82
CA GLN A 316 4.55 13.65 18.41
C GLN A 316 5.98 13.10 18.50
N LEU A 317 6.78 13.20 17.43
CA LEU A 317 8.20 12.79 17.49
C LEU A 317 8.97 13.54 18.57
N ARG A 318 8.84 14.87 18.63
CA ARG A 318 9.49 15.72 19.64
C ARG A 318 9.07 15.35 21.05
N LYS A 319 7.77 15.13 21.28
CA LYS A 319 7.22 14.74 22.58
C LYS A 319 7.87 13.46 23.11
N TRP A 320 7.91 12.41 22.29
CA TRP A 320 8.42 11.11 22.74
C TRP A 320 9.94 11.10 22.93
N LEU A 321 10.69 11.81 22.08
CA LEU A 321 12.12 12.01 22.29
C LEU A 321 12.40 12.80 23.58
N TYR A 322 11.63 13.86 23.83
CA TYR A 322 11.72 14.64 25.06
C TYR A 322 11.43 13.79 26.30
N TYR A 323 10.37 12.97 26.29
CA TYR A 323 10.07 12.09 27.43
C TYR A 323 11.19 11.08 27.69
N TRP A 324 11.81 10.54 26.64
CA TRP A 324 12.94 9.65 26.80
C TRP A 324 14.16 10.39 27.37
N GLU A 325 14.46 11.60 26.89
CA GLU A 325 15.53 12.46 27.43
C GLU A 325 15.32 12.82 28.90
N SER A 326 14.10 13.17 29.29
CA SER A 326 13.80 13.68 30.64
C SER A 326 13.59 12.58 31.68
N TYR A 327 13.01 11.45 31.30
CA TYR A 327 12.54 10.43 32.25
C TYR A 327 13.21 9.06 32.06
N GLY A 328 14.08 8.90 31.06
CA GLY A 328 14.66 7.61 30.70
C GLY A 328 13.70 6.73 29.88
N PHE A 329 14.24 5.63 29.35
CA PHE A 329 13.53 4.78 28.40
C PHE A 329 12.28 4.13 29.01
N ASP A 330 12.37 3.59 30.22
CA ASP A 330 11.31 2.77 30.81
C ASP A 330 10.04 3.58 31.09
N LYS A 331 10.19 4.77 31.68
CA LYS A 331 9.07 5.70 31.91
C LYS A 331 8.47 6.20 30.60
N ALA A 332 9.31 6.62 29.65
CA ALA A 332 8.85 7.10 28.36
C ALA A 332 8.08 6.02 27.57
N SER A 333 8.60 4.79 27.56
CA SER A 333 8.00 3.62 26.92
C SER A 333 6.64 3.25 27.55
N THR A 334 6.51 3.41 28.87
CA THR A 334 5.26 3.20 29.60
C THR A 334 4.19 4.21 29.17
N PHE A 335 4.50 5.51 29.19
CA PHE A 335 3.59 6.55 28.70
C PHE A 335 3.26 6.39 27.22
N PHE A 336 4.25 6.00 26.42
CA PHE A 336 4.06 5.72 24.99
C PHE A 336 3.05 4.60 24.78
N THR A 337 3.22 3.48 25.48
CA THR A 337 2.35 2.31 25.32
C THR A 337 0.91 2.64 25.67
N GLN A 338 0.67 3.34 26.79
CA GLN A 338 -0.66 3.76 27.21
C GLN A 338 -1.34 4.65 26.16
N ASN A 339 -0.63 5.68 25.67
CA ASN A 339 -1.17 6.58 24.67
C ASN A 339 -1.38 5.89 23.31
N TYR A 340 -0.45 5.04 22.89
CA TYR A 340 -0.52 4.32 21.62
C TYR A 340 -1.69 3.33 21.58
N MET A 341 -1.95 2.62 22.69
CA MET A 341 -3.10 1.71 22.81
C MET A 341 -4.42 2.45 22.74
N ALA A 342 -4.53 3.61 23.39
CA ALA A 342 -5.73 4.45 23.32
C ALA A 342 -6.01 4.94 21.87
N GLU A 343 -4.96 5.35 21.14
CA GLU A 343 -5.11 5.86 19.76
C GLU A 343 -5.37 4.75 18.73
N LYS A 344 -4.75 3.58 18.85
CA LYS A 344 -4.76 2.53 17.81
C LYS A 344 -5.77 1.41 18.03
N GLY A 345 -6.28 1.23 19.25
CA GLY A 345 -7.18 0.11 19.56
C GLY A 345 -6.46 -1.24 19.49
N HIS A 346 -7.09 -2.25 18.86
CA HIS A 346 -6.57 -3.63 18.79
C HIS A 346 -5.19 -3.71 18.12
N LEU A 347 -4.20 -4.15 18.89
CA LEU A 347 -2.87 -4.50 18.38
C LEU A 347 -2.89 -5.96 17.91
N VAL A 348 -2.61 -6.17 16.62
CA VAL A 348 -2.63 -7.50 15.98
C VAL A 348 -1.56 -8.45 16.57
N SER A 349 -0.50 -7.95 17.22
CA SER A 349 0.49 -8.75 17.96
C SER A 349 1.56 -7.87 18.63
N LYS A 350 1.92 -8.20 19.89
CA LYS A 350 2.96 -7.63 20.79
C LYS A 350 2.81 -6.15 21.21
N LYS A 351 3.23 -5.85 22.45
CA LYS A 351 3.36 -4.47 22.97
C LYS A 351 4.22 -3.64 21.99
N PRO A 352 3.80 -2.42 21.64
CA PRO A 352 4.51 -1.63 20.65
C PRO A 352 5.89 -1.24 21.21
N ASN A 353 6.96 -1.59 20.49
CA ASN A 353 8.30 -1.17 20.85
C ASN A 353 8.49 0.31 20.45
N MET A 354 8.60 1.19 21.43
CA MET A 354 8.74 2.64 21.21
C MET A 354 9.90 2.98 20.27
N THR A 355 11.06 2.34 20.44
CA THR A 355 12.25 2.56 19.60
C THR A 355 11.97 2.24 18.14
N HIS A 356 11.36 1.10 17.84
CA HIS A 356 10.99 0.74 16.46
C HIS A 356 9.94 1.68 15.86
N VAL A 357 8.97 2.13 16.66
CA VAL A 357 7.96 3.09 16.19
C VAL A 357 8.59 4.45 15.88
N LEU A 358 9.44 4.96 16.75
CA LEU A 358 10.15 6.23 16.52
C LEU A 358 11.10 6.13 15.33
N GLU A 359 11.84 5.04 15.20
CA GLU A 359 12.70 4.77 14.04
C GLU A 359 11.89 4.74 12.74
N GLY A 360 10.78 3.99 12.70
CA GLY A 360 9.89 3.95 11.55
C GLY A 360 9.31 5.33 11.20
N LYS A 361 8.98 6.14 12.22
CA LYS A 361 8.53 7.53 12.01
C LYS A 361 9.64 8.42 11.44
N LEU A 362 10.88 8.26 11.89
CA LEU A 362 12.02 9.00 11.35
C LEU A 362 12.34 8.59 9.91
N LEU A 363 12.25 7.31 9.57
CA LEU A 363 12.41 6.84 8.19
C LEU A 363 11.31 7.39 7.26
N TYR A 364 10.08 7.45 7.74
CA TYR A 364 8.99 8.11 7.01
C TYR A 364 9.25 9.61 6.84
N LEU A 365 9.75 10.28 7.88
CA LEU A 365 10.11 11.69 7.82
C LEU A 365 11.20 11.95 6.76
N LYS A 366 12.24 11.10 6.74
CA LYS A 366 13.30 11.10 5.72
C LYS A 366 12.73 10.93 4.32
N MET A 367 11.82 9.98 4.13
CA MET A 367 11.18 9.71 2.84
C MET A 367 10.41 10.94 2.32
N VAL A 368 9.73 11.68 3.21
CA VAL A 368 8.89 12.83 2.84
C VAL A 368 9.70 14.12 2.63
N LYS A 369 10.59 14.46 3.59
CA LYS A 369 11.29 15.74 3.62
C LYS A 369 12.69 15.68 2.98
N GLY A 370 13.26 14.49 2.84
CA GLY A 370 14.63 14.26 2.38
C GLY A 370 15.60 13.95 3.53
N ALA A 371 16.74 13.35 3.18
CA ALA A 371 17.81 13.01 4.12
C ALA A 371 18.54 14.25 4.66
N GLU A 372 18.58 15.32 3.86
CA GLU A 372 19.29 16.56 4.18
C GLU A 372 18.41 17.60 4.91
N ASP A 373 17.14 17.27 5.20
CA ASP A 373 16.26 18.23 5.89
C ASP A 373 16.67 18.38 7.35
N SER A 374 16.92 19.62 7.78
CA SER A 374 17.39 19.94 9.13
C SER A 374 16.48 19.44 10.26
N THR A 375 15.17 19.36 10.02
CA THR A 375 14.22 18.80 11.00
C THR A 375 14.41 17.29 11.15
N TYR A 376 14.64 16.60 10.03
CA TYR A 376 14.93 15.17 10.07
C TYR A 376 16.27 14.90 10.77
N ILE A 377 17.34 15.60 10.35
CA ILE A 377 18.68 15.48 10.93
C ILE A 377 18.61 15.68 12.44
N GLY A 378 18.07 16.81 12.90
CA GLY A 378 18.01 17.12 14.33
C GLY A 378 17.23 16.09 15.18
N LEU A 379 16.10 15.57 14.66
CA LEU A 379 15.34 14.53 15.37
C LEU A 379 16.03 13.16 15.33
N LYS A 380 16.70 12.84 14.22
CA LYS A 380 17.44 11.59 14.04
C LYS A 380 18.66 11.54 14.94
N THR A 381 19.44 12.61 15.03
CA THR A 381 20.60 12.74 15.93
C THR A 381 20.18 12.55 17.39
N ARG A 382 19.09 13.19 17.83
CA ARG A 382 18.54 12.99 19.19
C ARG A 382 18.18 11.52 19.44
N PHE A 383 17.48 10.89 18.51
CA PHE A 383 17.11 9.48 18.61
C PHE A 383 18.33 8.54 18.66
N GLU A 384 19.36 8.78 17.84
CA GLU A 384 20.58 7.99 17.81
C GLU A 384 21.37 8.08 19.11
N LYS A 385 21.47 9.29 19.67
CA LYS A 385 22.05 9.51 21.00
C LYS A 385 21.33 8.71 22.09
N LEU A 386 20.00 8.74 22.11
CA LEU A 386 19.19 8.04 23.11
C LEU A 386 19.21 6.52 22.96
N SER A 387 19.24 6.02 21.74
CA SER A 387 19.23 4.58 21.45
C SER A 387 20.59 3.91 21.60
N GLY A 388 21.63 4.66 21.99
CA GLY A 388 23.01 4.17 22.01
C GLY A 388 23.57 3.85 20.62
N ARG A 389 22.83 4.20 19.56
CA ARG A 389 23.25 4.11 18.16
C ARG A 389 23.90 5.42 17.73
N VAL A 390 24.76 5.97 18.59
CA VAL A 390 25.61 7.08 18.15
C VAL A 390 26.39 6.54 16.95
N ASN A 391 26.37 7.29 15.86
CA ASN A 391 27.15 6.97 14.69
C ASN A 391 28.60 6.75 15.15
N LYS A 392 29.07 5.50 15.11
CA LYS A 392 30.41 5.17 15.63
C LYS A 392 31.50 5.95 14.91
N ILE A 393 31.21 6.39 13.69
CA ILE A 393 32.05 7.32 12.93
C ILE A 393 32.12 8.67 13.64
N ASP A 394 31.00 9.24 14.07
CA ASP A 394 31.00 10.54 14.77
C ASP A 394 31.72 10.44 16.12
N GLN A 395 31.56 9.34 16.87
CA GLN A 395 32.36 9.10 18.08
C GLN A 395 33.85 8.95 17.78
N LEU A 396 34.18 8.24 16.71
CA LEU A 396 35.56 8.05 16.27
C LEU A 396 36.20 9.39 15.85
N LEU A 397 35.46 10.23 15.13
CA LEU A 397 35.89 11.56 14.71
C LEU A 397 36.06 12.49 15.92
N ASP A 398 35.16 12.44 16.91
CA ASP A 398 35.28 13.21 18.14
C ASP A 398 36.53 12.82 18.95
N VAL A 399 36.81 11.51 19.07
CA VAL A 399 38.03 11.00 19.71
C VAL A 399 39.27 11.42 18.91
N TRP A 400 39.20 11.38 17.57
CA TRP A 400 40.30 11.82 16.73
C TRP A 400 40.59 13.31 16.92
N GLU A 401 39.57 14.17 16.90
CA GLU A 401 39.76 15.61 17.07
C GLU A 401 40.27 15.99 18.47
N LYS A 402 39.84 15.28 19.53
CA LYS A 402 40.19 15.62 20.92
C LYS A 402 41.46 14.95 21.42
N GLU A 403 41.71 13.71 21.00
CA GLU A 403 42.73 12.83 21.59
C GLU A 403 43.74 12.33 20.55
N GLY A 404 43.57 12.72 19.27
CA GLY A 404 44.49 12.41 18.20
C GLY A 404 44.24 11.06 17.50
N VAL A 405 44.98 10.83 16.42
CA VAL A 405 44.82 9.64 15.53
C VAL A 405 44.98 8.32 16.30
N GLU A 406 45.95 8.25 17.22
CA GLU A 406 46.27 7.00 17.93
C GLU A 406 45.13 6.57 18.88
N ALA A 407 44.53 7.52 19.60
CA ALA A 407 43.37 7.27 20.46
C ALA A 407 42.15 6.83 19.64
N ALA A 408 41.93 7.45 18.48
CA ALA A 408 40.85 7.07 17.57
C ALA A 408 41.03 5.65 17.01
N ILE A 409 42.25 5.30 16.57
CA ILE A 409 42.58 3.94 16.10
C ILE A 409 42.36 2.91 17.21
N SER A 410 42.76 3.22 18.44
CA SER A 410 42.52 2.36 19.61
C SER A 410 41.03 2.15 19.87
N PHE A 411 40.24 3.23 19.87
CA PHE A 411 38.78 3.20 20.04
C PHE A 411 38.09 2.34 18.95
N TYR A 412 38.48 2.50 17.68
CA TYR A 412 37.97 1.70 16.57
C TYR A 412 38.29 0.21 16.74
N ASN A 413 39.53 -0.11 17.13
CA ASN A 413 39.99 -1.49 17.31
C ASN A 413 39.35 -2.17 18.55
N PHE A 414 39.13 -1.42 19.62
CA PHE A 414 38.43 -1.91 20.82
C PHE A 414 36.99 -2.32 20.50
N GLY A 415 36.30 -1.53 19.66
CA GLY A 415 34.96 -1.84 19.14
C GLY A 415 34.88 -3.07 18.22
N LYS A 416 36.01 -3.55 17.67
CA LYS A 416 36.10 -4.81 16.92
C LYS A 416 36.36 -6.02 17.81
N LYS A 417 37.14 -5.87 18.89
CA LYS A 417 37.41 -6.96 19.85
C LYS A 417 36.15 -7.36 20.63
N SER A 418 35.31 -6.41 21.02
CA SER A 418 34.02 -6.69 21.67
C SER A 418 32.98 -7.40 20.78
N LYS A 419 33.17 -7.40 19.45
CA LYS A 419 32.34 -8.20 18.51
C LYS A 419 32.86 -9.63 18.30
N LYS A 420 34.09 -9.94 18.72
CA LYS A 420 34.66 -11.29 18.62
C LYS A 420 34.43 -12.14 19.88
N ILE A 421 33.94 -11.53 20.97
CA ILE A 421 33.56 -12.24 22.20
C ILE A 421 32.03 -12.24 22.29
N ALA A 422 31.42 -13.04 21.42
CA ALA A 422 30.08 -13.58 21.62
C ALA A 422 29.92 -14.84 20.76
N PRO A 423 30.45 -15.99 21.19
CA PRO A 423 29.85 -17.28 20.86
C PRO A 423 28.64 -17.51 21.78
N ASN A 424 27.55 -17.99 21.18
CA ASN A 424 26.45 -18.65 21.86
C ASN A 424 26.95 -19.64 22.91
N GLU A 425 26.54 -19.46 24.15
CA GLU A 425 26.32 -20.52 25.14
C GLU A 425 25.39 -19.92 26.21
N GLU A 426 24.40 -20.68 26.66
CA GLU A 426 23.21 -20.27 27.45
C GLU A 426 21.97 -19.80 26.66
N LEU A 427 21.42 -20.70 25.83
CA LEU A 427 19.98 -20.71 25.51
C LEU A 427 19.37 -22.12 25.44
N ASP A 428 20.01 -23.14 26.05
CA ASP A 428 19.52 -24.52 26.14
C ASP A 428 19.48 -25.02 27.59
N ALA A 429 18.67 -24.40 28.45
CA ALA A 429 18.44 -24.91 29.80
C ALA A 429 17.15 -24.44 30.49
N VAL A 430 16.01 -24.25 29.79
CA VAL A 430 14.68 -24.20 30.46
C VAL A 430 13.57 -24.70 29.53
N PHE A 431 13.63 -25.99 29.15
CA PHE A 431 12.46 -26.77 28.72
C PHE A 431 12.76 -28.24 28.99
N ASN A 432 12.76 -28.61 30.27
CA ASN A 432 12.53 -29.96 30.77
C ASN A 432 12.35 -29.86 32.27
N GLU A 433 11.10 -29.79 32.73
CA GLU A 433 10.55 -30.58 33.84
C GLU A 433 9.18 -30.03 34.27
N LYS A 434 8.18 -30.93 34.16
CA LYS A 434 6.78 -30.91 34.62
C LYS A 434 5.75 -30.17 33.78
#